data_AF-A0A9D7I3H3-F1
#
_entry.id   AF-A0A9D7I3H3-F1
#
_cell.length_a   1.000
_cell.length_b   1.000
_cell.length_c   1.000
_cell.angle_alpha   90.00
_cell.angle_beta   90.00
_cell.angle_gamma   90.00
#
_symmetry.space_group_name_H-M   'P 1'
#
loop_
_entity.id
_entity.type
_entity.pdbx_description
1 polymer ?
#
loop_
_entity_poly.entity_id
_entity_poly.type
_entity_poly.pdbx_seq_one_letter_code
_entity_poly.pdbx_strand_id
1 'polypeptide(L)'
;MYAEKGGRPIPRFNEGNFSSIYNTSPESDQYLRYIVEEVKPFVDSVYRTKPDPAHTFIAGSTMGGLISLYAITEYPDVFGGAACIATHWPLAPQDVHPDAARAMVDALGKRLPDPAGHRIYFDYWIENGASIFEPYQRRMDEHMASRGYVQPGNWKTLGFDTPMITMQGWRQELHHALEFLLVTSD
;
A
#
# COMPACT_ATOMS: atom_id res chain seq x y z
N MET A 1 -18.78 -6.97 -14.46
CA MET A 1 -19.23 -5.64 -14.05
C MET A 1 -18.98 -5.51 -12.56
N TYR A 2 -17.87 -4.88 -12.17
CA TYR A 2 -17.72 -4.44 -10.80
C TYR A 2 -18.75 -3.32 -10.62
N ALA A 3 -19.72 -3.53 -9.72
CA ALA A 3 -20.76 -2.55 -9.47
C ALA A 3 -20.14 -1.25 -8.96
N GLU A 4 -20.78 -0.11 -9.24
CA GLU A 4 -20.53 1.19 -8.61
C GLU A 4 -20.74 1.08 -7.09
N LYS A 5 -19.80 0.45 -6.37
CA LYS A 5 -19.71 0.57 -4.92
C LYS A 5 -19.11 1.94 -4.68
N GLY A 6 -19.98 2.91 -4.44
CA GLY A 6 -19.60 4.26 -4.04
C GLY A 6 -18.44 4.21 -3.07
N GLY A 7 -17.26 4.63 -3.56
CA GLY A 7 -16.04 4.67 -2.78
C GLY A 7 -16.37 5.38 -1.47
N ARG A 8 -16.08 4.72 -0.35
CA ARG A 8 -16.29 5.36 0.95
C ARG A 8 -15.52 6.67 0.88
N PRO A 9 -16.15 7.82 1.16
CA PRO A 9 -15.43 9.08 1.11
C PRO A 9 -14.19 8.92 1.98
N ILE A 10 -13.00 8.99 1.37
CA ILE A 10 -11.81 9.39 2.11
C ILE A 10 -12.24 10.65 2.86
N PRO A 11 -11.86 10.87 4.14
CA PRO A 11 -11.87 12.22 4.68
C PRO A 11 -11.28 13.09 3.58
N ARG A 12 -12.07 14.01 2.99
CA ARG A 12 -11.57 14.80 1.87
C ARG A 12 -10.33 15.44 2.45
N PHE A 13 -9.15 15.09 1.92
CA PHE A 13 -7.88 15.74 2.28
C PHE A 13 -7.88 17.23 1.88
N ASN A 14 -9.05 17.81 1.59
CA ASN A 14 -9.36 19.23 1.67
C ASN A 14 -9.36 19.79 3.10
N GLU A 15 -9.41 18.97 4.15
CA GLU A 15 -9.09 19.49 5.51
C GLU A 15 -7.58 19.68 5.71
N GLY A 16 -6.75 19.12 4.82
CA GLY A 16 -5.30 19.25 4.81
C GLY A 16 -4.76 19.46 3.40
N ASN A 17 -5.19 20.53 2.73
CA ASN A 17 -4.60 21.18 1.55
C ASN A 17 -3.65 20.33 0.65
N PHE A 18 -4.05 19.13 0.23
CA PHE A 18 -3.20 18.26 -0.60
C PHE A 18 -2.88 18.89 -1.96
N SER A 19 -3.84 19.67 -2.48
CA SER A 19 -3.68 20.52 -3.64
C SER A 19 -2.62 21.60 -3.45
N SER A 20 -2.38 22.10 -2.24
CA SER A 20 -1.26 23.03 -1.98
C SER A 20 0.09 22.34 -1.87
N ILE A 21 0.12 21.06 -1.47
CA ILE A 21 1.38 20.31 -1.35
C ILE A 21 1.97 20.01 -2.73
N TYR A 22 1.14 19.54 -3.66
CA TYR A 22 1.60 19.09 -4.98
C TYR A 22 1.14 19.98 -6.15
N ASN A 23 0.44 21.08 -5.87
CA ASN A 23 -0.17 21.95 -6.89
C ASN A 23 -1.06 21.18 -7.89
N THR A 24 -1.64 20.06 -7.46
CA THR A 24 -2.53 19.19 -8.24
C THR A 24 -3.49 18.45 -7.33
N SER A 25 -4.63 18.03 -7.87
CA SER A 25 -5.53 17.10 -7.17
C SER A 25 -4.96 15.68 -7.24
N PRO A 26 -5.09 14.86 -6.17
CA PRO A 26 -4.72 13.46 -6.24
C PRO A 26 -5.67 12.69 -7.16
N GLU A 27 -5.11 11.90 -8.08
CA GLU A 27 -5.85 11.13 -9.09
C GLU A 27 -5.94 9.63 -8.77
N SER A 28 -5.70 9.27 -7.50
CA SER A 28 -5.65 7.88 -7.03
C SER A 28 -6.91 7.09 -7.37
N ASP A 29 -8.10 7.69 -7.23
CA ASP A 29 -9.37 7.03 -7.54
C ASP A 29 -9.50 6.70 -9.03
N GLN A 30 -9.11 7.64 -9.91
CA GLN A 30 -9.16 7.44 -11.35
C GLN A 30 -8.17 6.37 -11.79
N TYR A 31 -6.95 6.42 -11.22
CA TYR A 31 -5.93 5.40 -11.47
C TYR A 31 -6.40 4.01 -11.06
N LEU A 32 -6.94 3.84 -9.84
CA LEU A 32 -7.41 2.53 -9.39
C LEU A 32 -8.63 2.04 -10.16
N ARG A 33 -9.55 2.95 -10.51
CA ARG A 33 -10.68 2.60 -11.38
C ARG A 33 -10.19 2.05 -12.72
N TYR A 34 -9.22 2.72 -13.36
CA TYR A 34 -8.61 2.22 -14.58
C TYR A 34 -7.99 0.82 -14.41
N ILE A 35 -7.27 0.59 -13.31
CA ILE A 35 -6.69 -0.73 -13.01
C ILE A 35 -7.78 -1.80 -12.83
N VAL A 36 -8.83 -1.52 -12.07
CA VAL A 36 -9.87 -2.49 -11.68
C VAL A 36 -10.89 -2.74 -12.79
N GLU A 37 -11.26 -1.71 -13.55
CA GLU A 37 -12.33 -1.78 -14.55
C GLU A 37 -11.80 -2.07 -15.96
N GLU A 38 -10.54 -1.75 -16.26
CA GLU A 38 -9.96 -1.92 -17.60
C GLU A 38 -8.80 -2.91 -17.61
N VAL A 39 -7.75 -2.64 -16.83
CA VAL A 39 -6.50 -3.42 -16.91
C VAL A 39 -6.68 -4.85 -16.42
N LYS A 40 -7.19 -5.05 -15.21
CA LYS A 40 -7.38 -6.40 -14.65
C LYS A 40 -8.35 -7.24 -15.50
N PRO A 41 -9.54 -6.74 -15.91
CA PRO A 41 -10.44 -7.49 -16.78
C PRO A 41 -9.82 -7.87 -18.12
N PHE A 42 -9.03 -6.96 -18.72
CA PHE A 42 -8.29 -7.28 -19.93
C PHE A 42 -7.30 -8.43 -19.68
N VAL A 43 -6.44 -8.33 -18.66
CA VAL A 43 -5.45 -9.37 -18.33
C VAL A 43 -6.11 -10.71 -18.05
N ASP A 44 -7.19 -10.73 -17.25
CA ASP A 44 -7.92 -11.96 -16.90
C ASP A 44 -8.63 -12.60 -18.11
N SER A 45 -9.00 -11.81 -19.12
CA SER A 45 -9.63 -12.31 -20.35
C SER A 45 -8.62 -12.85 -21.37
N VAL A 46 -7.40 -12.33 -21.37
CA VAL A 46 -6.36 -12.66 -22.36
C VAL A 46 -5.42 -13.76 -21.87
N TYR A 47 -5.16 -13.81 -20.57
CA TYR A 47 -4.21 -14.75 -19.97
C TYR A 47 -4.92 -15.73 -19.02
N ARG A 48 -4.29 -16.89 -18.78
CA ARG A 48 -4.79 -17.87 -17.81
C ARG A 48 -4.42 -17.44 -16.39
N THR A 49 -5.22 -16.55 -15.81
CA THR A 49 -5.05 -16.10 -14.42
C THR A 49 -5.97 -16.87 -13.47
N LYS A 50 -5.72 -16.73 -12.16
CA LYS A 50 -6.71 -16.99 -11.12
C LYS A 50 -7.29 -15.64 -10.72
N PRO A 51 -8.50 -15.28 -11.17
CA PRO A 51 -8.99 -13.91 -11.08
C PRO A 51 -9.56 -13.55 -9.70
N ASP A 52 -9.69 -14.52 -8.80
CA ASP A 52 -10.23 -14.31 -7.46
C ASP A 52 -9.26 -13.50 -6.57
N PRO A 53 -9.78 -12.82 -5.52
CA PRO A 53 -8.96 -11.93 -4.71
C PRO A 53 -7.78 -12.64 -4.04
N ALA A 54 -7.94 -13.90 -3.62
CA ALA A 54 -6.89 -14.65 -2.93
C ALA A 54 -5.63 -14.87 -3.80
N HIS A 55 -5.73 -14.69 -5.12
CA HIS A 55 -4.64 -14.80 -6.08
C HIS A 55 -4.35 -13.50 -6.84
N THR A 56 -4.97 -12.39 -6.45
CA THR A 56 -4.76 -11.08 -7.08
C THR A 56 -4.06 -10.15 -6.09
N PHE A 57 -2.88 -9.65 -6.49
CA PHE A 57 -2.04 -8.80 -5.66
C PHE A 57 -1.64 -7.52 -6.39
N ILE A 58 -1.38 -6.45 -5.63
CA ILE A 58 -0.87 -5.18 -6.14
C ILE A 58 0.40 -4.78 -5.39
N ALA A 59 1.40 -4.27 -6.10
CA ALA A 59 2.68 -3.94 -5.50
C ALA A 59 3.28 -2.70 -6.16
N GLY A 60 4.03 -1.92 -5.37
CA GLY A 60 4.78 -0.79 -5.89
C GLY A 60 5.74 -0.21 -4.86
N SER A 61 6.70 0.59 -5.35
CA SER A 61 7.69 1.29 -4.52
C SER A 61 7.36 2.77 -4.32
N THR A 62 7.75 3.36 -3.18
CA THR A 62 7.58 4.80 -2.91
C THR A 62 6.09 5.19 -2.98
N MET A 63 5.69 6.05 -3.93
CA MET A 63 4.30 6.39 -4.18
C MET A 63 3.49 5.19 -4.68
N GLY A 64 4.15 4.25 -5.36
CA GLY A 64 3.63 2.94 -5.74
C GLY A 64 3.24 2.09 -4.53
N GLY A 65 3.99 2.18 -3.43
CA GLY A 65 3.65 1.46 -2.20
C GLY A 65 2.41 2.05 -1.53
N LEU A 66 2.33 3.38 -1.50
CA LEU A 66 1.17 4.08 -0.96
C LEU A 66 -0.11 3.81 -1.76
N ILE A 67 -0.04 3.86 -3.09
CA ILE A 67 -1.20 3.56 -3.94
C ILE A 67 -1.60 2.07 -3.88
N SER A 68 -0.64 1.16 -3.64
CA SER A 68 -0.92 -0.27 -3.42
C SER A 68 -1.67 -0.52 -2.11
N LEU A 69 -1.25 0.16 -1.03
CA LEU A 69 -2.00 0.15 0.23
C LEU A 69 -3.39 0.76 0.05
N TYR A 70 -3.49 1.87 -0.68
CA TYR A 70 -4.80 2.46 -0.99
C TYR A 70 -5.68 1.46 -1.75
N ALA A 71 -5.15 0.81 -2.78
CA ALA A 71 -5.87 -0.17 -3.59
C ALA A 71 -6.48 -1.32 -2.79
N ILE A 72 -5.73 -1.92 -1.86
CA ILE A 72 -6.25 -3.04 -1.06
C ILE A 72 -7.30 -2.57 -0.02
N THR A 73 -7.21 -1.32 0.47
CA THR A 73 -8.24 -0.75 1.35
C THR A 73 -9.53 -0.38 0.61
N GLU A 74 -9.40 -0.01 -0.66
CA GLU A 74 -10.48 0.53 -1.48
C GLU A 74 -11.20 -0.56 -2.27
N TYR A 75 -10.46 -1.57 -2.72
CA TYR A 75 -10.95 -2.71 -3.50
C TYR A 75 -10.53 -4.06 -2.86
N PRO A 76 -10.90 -4.35 -1.61
CA PRO A 76 -10.58 -5.62 -0.96
C PRO A 76 -11.23 -6.83 -1.65
N ASP A 77 -12.37 -6.63 -2.30
CA ASP A 77 -13.02 -7.66 -3.11
C ASP A 77 -12.29 -7.93 -4.45
N VAL A 78 -11.19 -7.23 -4.74
CA VAL A 78 -10.36 -7.40 -5.94
C VAL A 78 -8.95 -7.84 -5.57
N PHE A 79 -8.34 -7.20 -4.58
CA PHE A 79 -6.96 -7.48 -4.16
C PHE A 79 -6.93 -8.21 -2.81
N GLY A 80 -6.52 -9.47 -2.79
CA GLY A 80 -6.29 -10.23 -1.55
C GLY A 80 -4.91 -9.98 -0.93
N GLY A 81 -4.10 -9.12 -1.54
CA GLY A 81 -2.87 -8.67 -0.90
C GLY A 81 -2.16 -7.52 -1.59
N ALA A 82 -1.30 -6.86 -0.83
CA ALA A 82 -0.51 -5.73 -1.30
C ALA A 82 0.93 -5.77 -0.80
N ALA A 83 1.88 -5.34 -1.63
CA ALA A 83 3.25 -5.06 -1.22
C ALA A 83 3.57 -3.57 -1.33
N CYS A 84 3.82 -2.97 -0.18
CA CYS A 84 4.06 -1.55 0.00
C CYS A 84 5.57 -1.33 0.20
N ILE A 85 6.30 -1.32 -0.91
CA ILE A 85 7.77 -1.29 -0.92
C ILE A 85 8.23 0.16 -0.71
N ALA A 86 9.16 0.39 0.22
CA ALA A 86 9.74 1.69 0.52
C ALA A 86 8.68 2.80 0.61
N THR A 87 7.59 2.54 1.34
CA THR A 87 6.38 3.38 1.29
C THR A 87 6.71 4.83 1.62
N HIS A 88 6.35 5.75 0.73
CA HIS A 88 6.64 7.17 0.91
C HIS A 88 5.63 7.83 1.85
N TRP A 89 5.77 7.55 3.14
CA TRP A 89 4.92 8.11 4.18
C TRP A 89 4.95 9.65 4.28
N PRO A 90 6.10 10.33 4.12
CA PRO A 90 6.17 11.80 4.13
C PRO A 90 5.55 12.37 2.86
N LEU A 91 4.22 12.35 2.79
CA LEU A 91 3.39 12.87 1.70
C LEU A 91 3.58 14.36 1.40
N ALA A 92 4.33 15.07 2.22
CA ALA A 92 4.58 16.49 2.10
C ALA A 92 5.89 16.82 2.84
N PRO A 93 6.52 17.96 2.50
CA PRO A 93 7.54 18.55 3.35
C PRO A 93 6.98 18.75 4.77
N GLN A 94 7.67 18.18 5.76
CA GLN A 94 7.22 18.12 7.16
C GLN A 94 7.18 19.51 7.82
N ASP A 95 8.00 20.43 7.33
CA ASP A 95 8.02 21.84 7.71
C ASP A 95 6.77 22.59 7.26
N VAL A 96 6.06 22.09 6.25
CA VAL A 96 4.82 22.69 5.73
C VAL A 96 3.58 21.97 6.29
N HIS A 97 3.61 20.64 6.40
CA HIS A 97 2.49 19.84 6.86
C HIS A 97 2.92 18.71 7.83
N PRO A 98 3.26 19.03 9.09
CA PRO A 98 3.85 18.07 10.03
C PRO A 98 2.92 16.89 10.38
N ASP A 99 1.60 17.07 10.29
CA ASP A 99 0.63 16.04 10.65
C ASP A 99 0.03 15.27 9.46
N ALA A 100 0.28 15.71 8.22
CA ALA A 100 -0.39 15.14 7.04
C ALA A 100 -0.06 13.66 6.83
N ALA A 101 1.21 13.30 6.96
CA ALA A 101 1.67 11.91 6.85
C ALA A 101 1.03 11.02 7.93
N ARG A 102 0.97 11.51 9.18
CA ARG A 102 0.37 10.80 10.31
C ARG A 102 -1.14 10.60 10.11
N ALA A 103 -1.84 11.64 9.67
CA ALA A 103 -3.27 11.58 9.38
C ALA A 103 -3.58 10.57 8.26
N MET A 104 -2.73 10.47 7.24
CA MET A 104 -2.88 9.45 6.19
C MET A 104 -2.67 8.03 6.71
N VAL A 105 -1.59 7.80 7.48
CA VAL A 105 -1.35 6.49 8.11
C VAL A 105 -2.58 6.06 8.91
N ASP A 106 -3.17 6.98 9.68
CA ASP A 106 -4.39 6.70 10.46
C ASP A 106 -5.62 6.45 9.60
N ALA A 107 -5.80 7.24 8.54
CA ALA A 107 -6.93 7.09 7.64
C ALA A 107 -6.90 5.73 6.92
N LEU A 108 -5.73 5.34 6.41
CA LEU A 108 -5.55 4.04 5.75
C LEU A 108 -5.60 2.88 6.75
N GLY A 109 -4.97 3.03 7.93
CA GLY A 109 -4.97 2.03 9.00
C GLY A 109 -6.38 1.66 9.47
N LYS A 110 -7.27 2.65 9.61
CA LYS A 110 -8.70 2.42 9.95
C LYS A 110 -9.48 1.70 8.86
N ARG A 111 -8.98 1.68 7.63
CA ARG A 111 -9.63 1.11 6.44
C ARG A 111 -9.02 -0.22 6.02
N LEU A 112 -8.05 -0.75 6.78
CA LEU A 112 -7.46 -2.05 6.51
C LEU A 112 -8.55 -3.13 6.38
N PRO A 113 -8.44 -3.98 5.35
CA PRO A 113 -9.45 -5.00 5.07
C PRO A 113 -9.42 -6.14 6.09
N ASP A 114 -10.29 -7.12 5.92
CA ASP A 114 -10.40 -8.25 6.85
C ASP A 114 -9.11 -9.10 6.83
N PRO A 115 -8.40 -9.26 7.97
CA PRO A 115 -7.17 -10.05 8.04
C PRO A 115 -7.35 -11.53 7.65
N ALA A 116 -8.58 -12.08 7.70
CA ALA A 116 -8.81 -13.48 7.34
C ALA A 116 -8.58 -13.78 5.84
N GLY A 117 -8.78 -12.78 4.97
CA GLY A 117 -8.68 -12.92 3.52
C GLY A 117 -7.56 -12.12 2.87
N HIS A 118 -6.83 -11.30 3.63
CA HIS A 118 -5.92 -10.32 3.08
C HIS A 118 -4.53 -10.42 3.70
N ARG A 119 -3.50 -10.24 2.86
CA ARG A 119 -2.10 -10.20 3.30
C ARG A 119 -1.41 -8.91 2.87
N ILE A 120 -0.63 -8.29 3.76
CA ILE A 120 0.06 -7.02 3.44
C ILE A 120 1.53 -7.09 3.81
N TYR A 121 2.39 -6.74 2.86
CA TYR A 121 3.83 -6.60 3.05
C TYR A 121 4.21 -5.13 3.08
N PHE A 122 5.10 -4.77 3.99
CA PHE A 122 5.75 -3.46 4.05
C PHE A 122 7.26 -3.64 4.09
N ASP A 123 7.97 -2.70 3.47
CA ASP A 123 9.36 -2.46 3.83
C ASP A 123 9.72 -0.97 3.80
N TYR A 124 10.85 -0.67 4.44
CA TYR A 124 11.43 0.67 4.49
C TYR A 124 12.95 0.61 4.57
N TRP A 125 13.58 1.68 4.11
CA TRP A 125 15.03 1.82 4.17
C TRP A 125 15.48 2.46 5.48
N ILE A 126 16.63 2.01 5.95
CA ILE A 126 17.41 2.57 7.04
C ILE A 126 18.66 3.15 6.40
N GLU A 127 18.93 4.43 6.66
CA GLU A 127 20.10 5.13 6.16
C GLU A 127 20.90 5.68 7.35
N ASN A 128 22.18 5.31 7.43
CA ASN A 128 23.08 5.72 8.52
C ASN A 128 22.52 5.38 9.92
N GLY A 129 21.87 4.22 10.06
CA GLY A 129 21.30 3.74 11.32
C GLY A 129 19.98 4.39 11.74
N ALA A 130 19.35 5.19 10.88
CA ALA A 130 18.03 5.77 11.14
C ALA A 130 17.15 5.77 9.89
N SER A 131 15.83 5.81 10.07
CA SER A 131 14.89 5.94 8.96
C SER A 131 13.89 7.05 9.21
N ILE A 132 13.72 7.93 8.22
CA ILE A 132 12.65 8.93 8.23
C ILE A 132 11.26 8.31 8.04
N PHE A 133 11.20 7.06 7.57
CA PHE A 133 9.96 6.33 7.31
C PHE A 133 9.49 5.53 8.52
N GLU A 134 10.42 5.06 9.36
CA GLU A 134 10.15 4.17 10.49
C GLU A 134 9.07 4.68 11.45
N PRO A 135 9.00 5.96 11.87
CA PRO A 135 7.94 6.42 12.76
C PRO A 135 6.53 6.22 12.19
N TYR A 136 6.38 6.41 10.88
CA TYR A 136 5.11 6.21 10.17
C TYR A 136 4.82 4.73 9.96
N GLN A 137 5.84 3.95 9.62
CA GLN A 137 5.71 2.51 9.49
C GLN A 137 5.29 1.87 10.81
N ARG A 138 5.94 2.21 11.92
CA ARG A 138 5.58 1.72 13.26
C ARG A 138 4.13 2.07 13.64
N ARG A 139 3.65 3.25 13.23
CA ARG A 139 2.25 3.63 13.42
C ARG A 139 1.30 2.79 12.56
N MET A 140 1.67 2.47 11.32
CA MET A 140 0.90 1.52 10.51
C MET A 140 0.91 0.13 11.14
N ASP A 141 2.06 -0.33 11.64
CA ASP A 141 2.22 -1.60 12.33
C ASP A 141 1.29 -1.71 13.56
N GLU A 142 1.11 -0.62 14.32
CA GLU A 142 0.11 -0.52 15.39
C GLU A 142 -1.33 -0.72 14.87
N HIS A 143 -1.68 -0.12 13.73
CA HIS A 143 -2.97 -0.34 13.09
C HIS A 143 -3.13 -1.79 12.64
N MET A 144 -2.13 -2.36 11.97
CA MET A 144 -2.13 -3.77 11.54
C MET A 144 -2.44 -4.69 12.71
N ALA A 145 -1.70 -4.57 13.82
CA ALA A 145 -1.91 -5.35 15.02
C ALA A 145 -3.31 -5.13 15.61
N SER A 146 -3.78 -3.88 15.72
CA SER A 146 -5.11 -3.56 16.26
C SER A 146 -6.26 -4.11 15.42
N ARG A 147 -6.04 -4.36 14.13
CA ARG A 147 -7.01 -4.90 13.18
C ARG A 147 -6.99 -6.42 13.11
N GLY A 148 -6.11 -7.08 13.86
CA GLY A 148 -6.01 -8.54 13.93
C GLY A 148 -5.05 -9.17 12.91
N TYR A 149 -4.19 -8.38 12.27
CA TYR A 149 -3.10 -8.93 11.48
C TYR A 149 -2.00 -9.51 12.39
N VAL A 150 -1.33 -10.56 11.90
CA VAL A 150 -0.31 -11.33 12.61
C VAL A 150 0.96 -11.37 11.77
N GLN A 151 2.09 -11.06 12.40
CA GLN A 151 3.42 -11.10 11.77
C GLN A 151 4.35 -12.11 12.48
N PRO A 152 5.00 -13.06 11.76
CA PRO A 152 4.71 -13.40 10.36
C PRO A 152 3.40 -14.18 10.26
N GLY A 153 2.69 -13.98 9.16
CA GLY A 153 1.40 -14.61 8.90
C GLY A 153 0.75 -13.94 7.71
N ASN A 154 -0.31 -13.18 7.96
CA ASN A 154 -0.94 -12.33 6.97
C ASN A 154 -0.36 -10.90 6.93
N TRP A 155 0.70 -10.61 7.69
CA TRP A 155 1.43 -9.35 7.61
C TRP A 155 2.94 -9.53 7.82
N LYS A 156 3.74 -8.72 7.15
CA LYS A 156 5.20 -8.63 7.33
C LYS A 156 5.69 -7.21 7.09
N THR A 157 6.50 -6.68 8.01
CA THR A 157 7.24 -5.42 7.87
C THR A 157 8.74 -5.71 8.00
N LEU A 158 9.55 -5.25 7.04
CA LEU A 158 11.01 -5.37 7.05
C LEU A 158 11.71 -3.99 6.93
N GLY A 159 12.80 -3.81 7.67
CA GLY A 159 13.70 -2.66 7.53
C GLY A 159 15.02 -3.10 6.90
N PHE A 160 15.50 -2.36 5.89
CA PHE A 160 16.73 -2.70 5.17
C PHE A 160 17.77 -1.59 5.28
N ASP A 161 18.98 -1.97 5.69
CA ASP A 161 20.18 -1.09 5.74
C ASP A 161 20.96 -1.19 4.42
N THR A 162 20.28 -0.90 3.31
CA THR A 162 20.89 -0.83 1.97
C THR A 162 20.50 0.49 1.28
N PRO A 163 21.32 1.00 0.33
CA PRO A 163 21.13 2.35 -0.20
C PRO A 163 19.81 2.53 -0.99
N MET A 164 19.07 3.58 -0.61
CA MET A 164 17.67 3.88 -0.96
C MET A 164 17.29 3.92 -2.46
N ILE A 165 18.20 4.29 -3.37
CA ILE A 165 17.81 4.71 -4.73
C ILE A 165 18.69 4.06 -5.79
N THR A 166 18.68 2.73 -5.84
CA THR A 166 19.17 2.04 -7.02
C THR A 166 18.16 0.97 -7.43
N MET A 167 18.01 0.76 -8.74
CA MET A 167 17.31 -0.43 -9.26
C MET A 167 17.92 -1.73 -8.71
N GLN A 168 19.18 -1.69 -8.27
CA GLN A 168 19.88 -2.80 -7.65
C GLN A 168 19.33 -3.10 -6.24
N GLY A 169 19.06 -2.10 -5.40
CA GLY A 169 18.42 -2.29 -4.10
C GLY A 169 17.00 -2.84 -4.23
N TRP A 170 16.18 -2.29 -5.12
CA TRP A 170 14.83 -2.83 -5.37
C TRP A 170 14.85 -4.26 -5.89
N ARG A 171 15.80 -4.58 -6.79
CA ARG A 171 15.97 -5.95 -7.29
C ARG A 171 16.38 -6.91 -6.18
N GLN A 172 17.19 -6.45 -5.22
CA GLN A 172 17.63 -7.28 -4.11
C GLN A 172 16.48 -7.61 -3.18
N GLU A 173 15.58 -6.67 -2.86
CA GLU A 173 14.57 -6.89 -1.82
C GLU A 173 13.20 -7.33 -2.34
N LEU A 174 12.91 -7.16 -3.64
CA LEU A 174 11.61 -7.54 -4.22
C LEU A 174 11.21 -8.99 -3.94
N HIS A 175 12.18 -9.91 -3.88
CA HIS A 175 11.90 -11.31 -3.60
C HIS A 175 11.21 -11.53 -2.25
N HIS A 176 11.51 -10.73 -1.22
CA HIS A 176 10.85 -10.83 0.08
C HIS A 176 9.34 -10.54 0.00
N ALA A 177 8.96 -9.55 -0.79
CA ALA A 177 7.56 -9.23 -1.04
C ALA A 177 6.88 -10.35 -1.85
N LEU A 178 7.53 -10.86 -2.89
CA LEU A 178 6.98 -11.92 -3.73
C LEU A 178 6.82 -13.24 -2.98
N GLU A 179 7.81 -13.63 -2.18
CA GLU A 179 7.74 -14.82 -1.33
C GLU A 179 6.59 -14.71 -0.32
N PHE A 180 6.44 -13.55 0.32
CA PHE A 180 5.35 -13.34 1.26
C PHE A 180 3.96 -13.40 0.59
N LEU A 181 3.83 -12.80 -0.60
CA LEU A 181 2.53 -12.73 -1.28
C LEU A 181 2.14 -14.06 -1.97
N LEU A 182 3.09 -14.71 -2.62
CA LEU A 182 2.83 -15.81 -3.55
C LEU A 182 2.97 -17.19 -2.91
N VAL A 183 3.69 -17.32 -1.79
CA VAL A 183 3.80 -18.62 -1.12
C VAL A 183 2.50 -18.90 -0.37
N THR A 184 1.83 -19.98 -0.75
CA THR A 184 0.74 -20.56 0.01
C THR A 184 1.33 -21.40 1.14
N SER A 185 0.86 -21.20 2.37
CA SER A 185 1.06 -22.20 3.42
C SER A 185 0.23 -23.42 3.03
N ASP A 186 0.91 -24.51 2.67
CA ASP A 186 0.30 -25.83 2.44
C ASP A 186 -0.31 -26.41 3.72
#